data_AF-A0A8T3V3U6-F1
#
_entry.id   AF-A0A8T3V3U6-F1
#
_cell.length_a   1.000
_cell.length_b   1.000
_cell.length_c   1.000
_cell.angle_alpha   90.00
_cell.angle_beta   90.00
_cell.angle_gamma   90.00
#
_symmetry.space_group_name_H-M   'P 1'
#
loop_
_entity.id
_entity.type
_entity.pdbx_description
1 polymer ?
#
loop_
_entity_poly.entity_id
_entity_poly.type
_entity_poly.pdbx_seq_one_letter_code
_entity_poly.pdbx_strand_id
1 'polypeptide(L)'
;MVRKTQTSSFGSVLRESHSSKKFYSSKLFRDFQIPKNIKYLEEEIPEENLNRLYCKSSERMDEIPDNSVHLMITSPPYNVGKEYDNDLTIDEYLELLTEVFSQTHDKLVTGGRACINIANIGRKPYIPLHAMVIEIMLDLGFLMRGEIIWDKSASAGGSCAWGSWMSASNPVLRDYHEYILVFSKDSYSKSKSQAKKDTIEKEDFIQWTKSIWTFPAVNAKRIGHPAPFPIELPHRLINLYSYEGDVVLDPFCGSGTTCIAALQNNRNYIAYDNNAEYIELAKNRIKNHKFI
;
A
#
# COMPACT_ATOMS: atom_id res chain seq x y z
N MET A 1 -42.92 -7.81 -0.99
CA MET A 1 -42.68 -6.57 -0.21
C MET A 1 -41.68 -6.88 0.89
N VAL A 2 -40.42 -6.50 0.75
CA VAL A 2 -39.39 -6.71 1.78
C VAL A 2 -39.43 -5.50 2.73
N ARG A 3 -39.85 -5.72 3.98
CA ARG A 3 -39.86 -4.68 5.03
C ARG A 3 -38.41 -4.28 5.35
N LYS A 4 -38.05 -3.02 5.11
CA LYS A 4 -36.79 -2.42 5.56
C LYS A 4 -36.92 -2.03 7.04
N THR A 5 -36.18 -2.69 7.91
CA THR A 5 -36.05 -2.32 9.33
C THR A 5 -34.78 -1.51 9.57
N GLN A 6 -34.84 -0.59 10.55
CA GLN A 6 -33.72 0.24 10.97
C GLN A 6 -32.68 -0.59 11.75
N THR A 7 -31.42 -0.16 11.76
CA THR A 7 -30.30 -0.81 12.47
C THR A 7 -30.69 -1.22 13.89
N SER A 8 -30.49 -2.50 14.23
CA SER A 8 -30.79 -3.05 15.56
C SER A 8 -29.88 -2.45 16.63
N SER A 9 -30.37 -2.42 17.87
CA SER A 9 -29.61 -1.93 19.03
C SER A 9 -28.43 -2.82 19.42
N PHE A 10 -28.47 -4.11 19.05
CA PHE A 10 -27.40 -5.09 19.26
C PHE A 10 -27.37 -6.10 18.10
N GLY A 11 -26.18 -6.66 17.83
CA GLY A 11 -25.86 -7.44 16.62
C GLY A 11 -26.90 -8.50 16.27
N SER A 12 -27.39 -8.46 15.03
CA SER A 12 -28.26 -9.47 14.47
C SER A 12 -27.46 -10.73 14.12
N VAL A 13 -27.96 -11.90 14.53
CA VAL A 13 -27.36 -13.22 14.22
C VAL A 13 -27.62 -13.63 12.77
N LEU A 14 -28.54 -12.95 12.08
CA LEU A 14 -28.91 -13.17 10.69
C LEU A 14 -28.30 -12.09 9.79
N ARG A 15 -27.83 -12.48 8.59
CA ARG A 15 -27.43 -11.57 7.51
C ARG A 15 -28.66 -10.85 6.97
N GLU A 16 -29.18 -9.89 7.74
CA GLU A 16 -30.20 -8.96 7.31
C GLU A 16 -29.53 -7.73 6.70
N SER A 17 -29.95 -7.32 5.49
CA SER A 17 -29.39 -6.14 4.82
C SER A 17 -29.89 -4.87 5.50
N HIS A 18 -29.16 -4.37 6.50
CA HIS A 18 -29.47 -3.10 7.15
C HIS A 18 -29.04 -1.91 6.29
N SER A 19 -29.89 -0.88 6.25
CA SER A 19 -29.50 0.38 5.60
C SER A 19 -28.55 1.16 6.51
N SER A 20 -27.29 1.28 6.09
CA SER A 20 -26.26 2.07 6.77
C SER A 20 -26.46 3.59 6.67
N LYS A 21 -27.49 4.07 5.96
CA LYS A 21 -27.73 5.50 5.71
C LYS A 21 -27.78 6.33 7.00
N LYS A 22 -28.44 5.84 8.05
CA LYS A 22 -28.58 6.55 9.33
C LYS A 22 -27.24 6.70 10.08
N PHE A 23 -26.35 5.71 9.94
CA PHE A 23 -25.02 5.72 10.56
C PHE A 23 -24.12 6.76 9.89
N TYR A 24 -24.04 6.72 8.55
CA TYR A 24 -23.25 7.66 7.76
C TYR A 24 -23.85 9.07 7.69
N SER A 25 -25.12 9.27 8.07
CA SER A 25 -25.72 10.60 8.23
C SER A 25 -25.56 11.17 9.65
N SER A 26 -24.82 10.49 10.54
CA SER A 26 -24.61 10.98 11.90
C SER A 26 -23.63 12.16 11.92
N LYS A 27 -23.66 12.96 13.00
CA LYS A 27 -22.78 14.13 13.17
C LYS A 27 -21.29 13.79 13.03
N LEU A 28 -20.90 12.58 13.42
CA LEU A 28 -19.52 12.09 13.30
C LEU A 28 -19.00 12.11 11.85
N PHE A 29 -19.87 11.84 10.88
CA PHE A 29 -19.50 11.76 9.46
C PHE A 29 -19.85 13.03 8.66
N ARG A 30 -20.30 14.10 9.33
CA ARG A 30 -20.82 15.29 8.65
C ARG A 30 -19.81 15.92 7.70
N ASP A 31 -18.55 15.97 8.14
CA ASP A 31 -17.46 16.62 7.41
C ASP A 31 -16.71 15.62 6.50
N PHE A 32 -17.02 14.32 6.62
CA PHE A 32 -16.52 13.25 5.75
C PHE A 32 -17.46 13.03 4.56
N GLN A 33 -17.59 14.05 3.70
CA GLN A 33 -18.43 13.95 2.50
C GLN A 33 -17.66 13.30 1.35
N ILE A 34 -18.05 12.08 1.01
CA ILE A 34 -17.55 11.39 -0.17
C ILE A 34 -18.26 11.97 -1.39
N PRO A 35 -17.54 12.41 -2.44
CA PRO A 35 -18.20 12.95 -3.62
C PRO A 35 -19.06 11.87 -4.28
N LYS A 36 -20.28 12.26 -4.69
CA LYS A 36 -21.24 11.36 -5.35
C LYS A 36 -21.19 11.57 -6.86
N ASN A 37 -21.44 10.50 -7.62
CA ASN A 37 -21.50 10.53 -9.09
C ASN A 37 -20.21 11.00 -9.76
N ILE A 38 -19.06 10.57 -9.24
CA ILE A 38 -17.77 10.84 -9.88
C ILE A 38 -17.69 10.08 -11.21
N LYS A 39 -17.29 10.77 -12.28
CA LYS A 39 -17.02 10.16 -13.58
C LYS A 39 -15.77 9.28 -13.44
N TYR A 40 -15.85 8.04 -13.92
CA TYR A 40 -14.69 7.17 -14.01
C TYR A 40 -13.72 7.67 -15.09
N LEU A 41 -12.47 7.90 -14.72
CA LEU A 41 -11.37 8.28 -15.60
C LEU A 41 -10.33 7.15 -15.64
N GLU A 42 -10.01 6.69 -16.84
CA GLU A 42 -8.96 5.72 -17.15
C GLU A 42 -8.39 6.08 -18.53
N GLU A 43 -7.15 6.52 -18.56
CA GLU A 43 -6.37 6.79 -19.77
C GLU A 43 -5.47 5.59 -20.08
N GLU A 44 -5.23 5.33 -21.36
CA GLU A 44 -4.38 4.22 -21.79
C GLU A 44 -2.89 4.58 -21.66
N ILE A 45 -2.10 3.65 -21.14
CA ILE A 45 -0.64 3.76 -21.12
C ILE A 45 -0.10 3.21 -22.44
N PRO A 46 0.78 3.95 -23.16
CA PRO A 46 1.44 3.44 -24.35
C PRO A 46 2.17 2.12 -24.08
N GLU A 47 2.11 1.17 -25.00
CA GLU A 47 2.69 -0.17 -24.81
C GLU A 47 4.20 -0.10 -24.50
N GLU A 48 4.90 0.88 -25.07
CA GLU A 48 6.32 1.10 -24.83
C GLU A 48 6.64 1.50 -23.38
N ASN A 49 5.66 2.00 -22.62
CA ASN A 49 5.79 2.40 -21.22
C ASN A 49 5.31 1.31 -20.23
N LEU A 50 4.65 0.25 -20.70
CA LEU A 50 4.23 -0.88 -19.85
C LEU A 50 5.42 -1.77 -19.46
N ASN A 51 5.37 -2.32 -18.24
CA ASN A 51 6.40 -3.21 -17.69
C ASN A 51 7.79 -2.56 -17.71
N ARG A 52 7.86 -1.28 -17.31
CA ARG A 52 9.07 -0.48 -17.30
C ARG A 52 9.60 -0.19 -15.90
N LEU A 53 10.92 -0.19 -15.82
CA LEU A 53 11.73 0.29 -14.71
C LEU A 53 12.43 1.58 -15.14
N TYR A 54 12.09 2.70 -14.52
CA TYR A 54 12.71 4.00 -14.78
C TYR A 54 13.76 4.30 -13.70
N CYS A 55 14.99 4.58 -14.14
CA CYS A 55 16.09 4.99 -13.27
C CYS A 55 16.06 6.51 -13.04
N LYS A 56 15.11 6.99 -12.26
CA LYS A 56 14.91 8.41 -11.91
C LYS A 56 14.03 8.55 -10.66
N SER A 57 13.96 9.76 -10.12
CA SER A 57 13.01 10.09 -9.06
C SER A 57 11.56 9.97 -9.54
N SER A 58 10.71 9.41 -8.67
CA SER A 58 9.25 9.34 -8.83
C SER A 58 8.52 10.64 -8.48
N GLU A 59 9.23 11.68 -8.03
CA GLU A 59 8.68 13.05 -7.86
C GLU A 59 8.20 13.65 -9.19
N ARG A 60 8.60 13.05 -10.32
CA ARG A 60 8.10 13.40 -11.67
C ARG A 60 7.88 12.13 -12.51
N MET A 61 6.62 11.81 -12.81
CA MET A 61 6.22 10.65 -13.61
C MET A 61 5.67 11.07 -14.99
N ASP A 62 6.41 11.91 -15.71
CA ASP A 62 5.98 12.49 -17.00
C ASP A 62 5.83 11.45 -18.12
N GLU A 63 6.42 10.26 -17.95
CA GLU A 63 6.38 9.17 -18.93
C GLU A 63 5.01 8.51 -19.06
N ILE A 64 4.11 8.73 -18.10
CA ILE A 64 2.79 8.09 -18.06
C ILE A 64 1.66 9.11 -17.90
N PRO A 65 0.51 8.90 -18.58
CA PRO A 65 -0.64 9.80 -18.45
C PRO A 65 -1.23 9.81 -17.03
N ASP A 66 -1.91 10.88 -16.68
CA ASP A 66 -2.75 10.91 -15.47
C ASP A 66 -3.91 9.93 -15.60
N ASN A 67 -4.43 9.45 -14.47
CA ASN A 67 -5.53 8.48 -14.44
C ASN A 67 -5.27 7.21 -15.27
N SER A 68 -4.05 6.66 -15.23
CA SER A 68 -3.65 5.53 -16.08
C SER A 68 -3.21 4.28 -15.31
N VAL A 69 -2.86 4.41 -14.02
CA VAL A 69 -2.49 3.28 -13.17
C VAL A 69 -3.60 2.89 -12.20
N HIS A 70 -3.68 1.61 -11.85
CA HIS A 70 -4.84 1.04 -11.16
C HIS A 70 -4.62 0.81 -9.67
N LEU A 71 -3.38 0.52 -9.29
CA LEU A 71 -2.97 0.18 -7.94
C LEU A 71 -1.53 0.65 -7.73
N MET A 72 -1.26 1.43 -6.70
CA MET A 72 0.09 1.69 -6.22
C MET A 72 0.38 0.79 -5.02
N ILE A 73 1.53 0.12 -5.01
CA ILE A 73 2.06 -0.60 -3.86
C ILE A 73 3.50 -0.19 -3.67
N THR A 74 3.84 0.26 -2.47
CA THR A 74 5.21 0.69 -2.19
C THR A 74 5.59 0.55 -0.72
N SER A 75 6.89 0.70 -0.47
CA SER A 75 7.48 0.82 0.86
C SER A 75 8.57 1.89 0.78
N PRO A 76 8.28 3.14 1.15
CA PRO A 76 9.25 4.23 1.02
C PRO A 76 10.53 3.96 1.83
N PRO A 77 11.67 4.54 1.45
CA PRO A 77 12.87 4.51 2.29
C PRO A 77 12.54 5.11 3.66
N TYR A 78 13.03 4.54 4.76
CA TYR A 78 12.68 5.01 6.11
C TYR A 78 13.60 6.10 6.65
N ASN A 79 14.59 6.55 5.87
CA ASN A 79 15.48 7.66 6.21
C ASN A 79 16.17 7.47 7.57
N VAL A 80 16.59 6.22 7.88
CA VAL A 80 17.17 5.81 9.17
C VAL A 80 18.67 5.51 9.06
N GLY A 81 19.36 6.16 8.11
CA GLY A 81 20.82 6.11 8.00
C GLY A 81 21.37 4.73 7.63
N LYS A 82 20.60 3.91 6.91
CA LYS A 82 21.18 2.74 6.22
C LYS A 82 21.96 3.27 5.00
N GLU A 83 22.96 2.53 4.49
CA GLU A 83 23.97 2.98 3.49
C GLU A 83 23.46 3.65 2.19
N TYR A 84 22.15 3.78 2.00
CA TYR A 84 21.42 4.20 0.81
C TYR A 84 20.32 5.24 1.10
N ASP A 85 20.08 5.58 2.38
CA ASP A 85 19.19 6.69 2.74
C ASP A 85 19.99 7.99 2.66
N ASN A 86 19.40 9.04 2.08
CA ASN A 86 19.92 10.40 2.24
C ASN A 86 19.84 10.80 3.72
N ASP A 87 20.69 11.71 4.20
CA ASP A 87 20.62 12.22 5.57
C ASP A 87 19.60 13.36 5.67
N LEU A 88 18.32 13.04 5.44
CA LEU A 88 17.24 14.04 5.44
C LEU A 88 16.75 14.30 6.87
N THR A 89 16.33 15.52 7.12
CA THR A 89 15.46 15.84 8.26
C THR A 89 14.09 15.18 8.09
N ILE A 90 13.31 15.09 9.18
CA ILE A 90 11.95 14.57 9.11
C ILE A 90 11.08 15.38 8.14
N ASP A 91 11.24 16.71 8.11
CA ASP A 91 10.45 17.60 7.27
C ASP A 91 10.77 17.39 5.78
N GLU A 92 12.07 17.35 5.43
CA GLU A 92 12.51 17.05 4.06
C GLU A 92 12.04 15.67 3.59
N TYR A 93 12.05 14.68 4.49
CA TYR A 93 11.53 13.35 4.18
C TYR A 93 10.02 13.35 3.93
N LEU A 94 9.24 14.06 4.77
CA LEU A 94 7.80 14.18 4.58
C LEU A 94 7.45 14.98 3.31
N GLU A 95 8.26 15.97 2.94
CA GLU A 95 8.13 16.71 1.68
C GLU A 95 8.35 15.80 0.47
N LEU A 96 9.41 14.97 0.48
CA LEU A 96 9.64 13.95 -0.54
C LEU A 96 8.43 13.00 -0.68
N LEU A 97 7.90 12.50 0.42
CA LEU A 97 6.71 11.63 0.39
C LEU A 97 5.49 12.37 -0.18
N THR A 98 5.30 13.64 0.19
CA THR A 98 4.20 14.47 -0.28
C THR A 98 4.25 14.64 -1.80
N GLU A 99 5.41 14.97 -2.37
CA GLU A 99 5.59 15.12 -3.82
C GLU A 99 5.31 13.80 -4.57
N VAL A 100 5.87 12.69 -4.09
CA VAL A 100 5.69 11.37 -4.71
C VAL A 100 4.23 10.90 -4.62
N PHE A 101 3.58 11.11 -3.47
CA PHE A 101 2.17 10.74 -3.31
C PHE A 101 1.23 11.67 -4.06
N SER A 102 1.59 12.94 -4.26
CA SER A 102 0.86 13.84 -5.15
C SER A 102 0.92 13.34 -6.60
N GLN A 103 2.11 13.00 -7.10
CA GLN A 103 2.25 12.37 -8.43
C GLN A 103 1.43 11.09 -8.52
N THR A 104 1.51 10.23 -7.50
CA THR A 104 0.74 8.98 -7.45
C THR A 104 -0.77 9.23 -7.51
N HIS A 105 -1.26 10.26 -6.82
CA HIS A 105 -2.66 10.65 -6.86
C HIS A 105 -3.09 10.98 -8.28
N ASP A 106 -2.33 11.80 -9.00
CA ASP A 106 -2.66 12.18 -10.38
C ASP A 106 -2.67 10.98 -11.32
N LYS A 107 -1.70 10.06 -11.18
CA LYS A 107 -1.59 8.86 -12.03
C LYS A 107 -2.66 7.82 -11.77
N LEU A 108 -3.23 7.73 -10.56
CA LEU A 108 -4.25 6.72 -10.25
C LEU A 108 -5.56 6.99 -10.99
N VAL A 109 -6.19 5.93 -11.51
CA VAL A 109 -7.57 5.96 -12.04
C VAL A 109 -8.58 6.31 -10.94
N THR A 110 -9.77 6.75 -11.33
CA THR A 110 -10.89 6.93 -10.39
C THR A 110 -11.21 5.60 -9.69
N GLY A 111 -11.14 5.58 -8.36
CA GLY A 111 -11.31 4.35 -7.59
C GLY A 111 -10.13 3.39 -7.68
N GLY A 112 -8.98 3.84 -8.17
CA GLY A 112 -7.69 3.19 -7.96
C GLY A 112 -7.33 3.15 -6.48
N ARG A 113 -6.33 2.34 -6.13
CA ARG A 113 -5.88 2.14 -4.75
C ARG A 113 -4.42 2.49 -4.57
N ALA A 114 -4.08 2.98 -3.38
CA ALA A 114 -2.71 3.20 -2.94
C ALA A 114 -2.49 2.39 -1.66
N CYS A 115 -1.44 1.58 -1.64
CA CYS A 115 -1.07 0.71 -0.54
C CYS A 115 0.37 0.97 -0.12
N ILE A 116 0.57 1.45 1.12
CA ILE A 116 1.87 1.89 1.60
C ILE A 116 2.26 1.01 2.79
N ASN A 117 3.32 0.23 2.63
CA ASN A 117 3.94 -0.48 3.74
C ASN A 117 4.90 0.46 4.48
N ILE A 118 4.70 0.63 5.79
CA ILE A 118 5.48 1.55 6.60
C ILE A 118 5.66 1.06 8.03
N ALA A 119 6.84 1.32 8.59
CA ALA A 119 7.16 1.07 9.99
C ALA A 119 7.23 2.38 10.77
N ASN A 120 6.92 2.33 12.06
CA ASN A 120 7.32 3.40 12.96
C ASN A 120 8.80 3.29 13.28
N ILE A 121 9.43 4.43 13.51
CA ILE A 121 10.88 4.52 13.69
C ILE A 121 11.23 5.18 15.02
N GLY A 122 12.47 4.99 15.45
CA GLY A 122 12.93 5.52 16.72
C GLY A 122 12.38 4.80 17.95
N ARG A 123 12.99 5.10 19.09
CA ARG A 123 12.59 4.62 20.44
C ARG A 123 12.62 5.76 21.46
N LYS A 124 13.52 6.73 21.26
CA LYS A 124 13.69 7.94 22.07
C LYS A 124 14.15 9.09 21.16
N PRO A 125 13.24 9.84 20.53
CA PRO A 125 11.77 9.69 20.55
C PRO A 125 11.28 8.50 19.71
N TYR A 126 10.04 8.08 19.95
CA TYR A 126 9.29 7.21 19.03
C TYR A 126 8.57 8.08 18.02
N ILE A 127 8.75 7.81 16.73
CA ILE A 127 8.19 8.58 15.63
C ILE A 127 7.07 7.73 15.00
N PRO A 128 5.79 8.15 15.12
CA PRO A 128 4.65 7.42 14.58
C PRO A 128 4.51 7.71 13.08
N LEU A 129 5.49 7.28 12.29
CA LEU A 129 5.58 7.61 10.87
C LEU A 129 4.33 7.22 10.06
N HIS A 130 3.68 6.10 10.41
CA HIS A 130 2.39 5.71 9.82
C HIS A 130 1.32 6.81 9.93
N ALA A 131 1.23 7.52 11.06
CA ALA A 131 0.24 8.56 11.28
C ALA A 131 0.53 9.82 10.45
N MET A 132 1.81 10.20 10.37
CA MET A 132 2.26 11.33 9.53
C MET A 132 1.96 11.06 8.05
N VAL A 133 2.18 9.82 7.57
CA VAL A 133 1.82 9.43 6.20
C VAL A 133 0.31 9.40 5.98
N ILE A 134 -0.49 8.98 6.97
CA ILE A 134 -1.95 9.09 6.88
C ILE A 134 -2.37 10.55 6.67
N GLU A 135 -1.80 11.50 7.43
CA GLU A 135 -2.10 12.92 7.30
C GLU A 135 -1.78 13.44 5.88
N ILE A 136 -0.57 13.17 5.37
CA ILE A 136 -0.18 13.53 3.99
C ILE A 136 -1.19 13.00 2.97
N MET A 137 -1.54 11.72 3.06
CA MET A 137 -2.45 11.09 2.10
C MET A 137 -3.85 11.73 2.16
N LEU A 138 -4.37 12.03 3.36
CA LEU A 138 -5.66 12.69 3.52
C LEU A 138 -5.65 14.12 2.97
N ASP A 139 -4.58 14.88 3.21
CA ASP A 139 -4.43 16.25 2.70
C ASP A 139 -4.33 16.30 1.17
N LEU A 140 -3.73 15.28 0.55
CA LEU A 140 -3.70 15.09 -0.90
C LEU A 140 -5.04 14.61 -1.49
N GLY A 141 -6.07 14.40 -0.67
CA GLY A 141 -7.41 14.02 -1.12
C GLY A 141 -7.66 12.52 -1.25
N PHE A 142 -6.73 11.67 -0.79
CA PHE A 142 -6.99 10.23 -0.73
C PHE A 142 -8.05 9.89 0.32
N LEU A 143 -8.86 8.89 0.00
CA LEU A 143 -9.86 8.34 0.91
C LEU A 143 -9.28 7.12 1.64
N MET A 144 -9.04 7.26 2.95
CA MET A 144 -8.59 6.15 3.79
C MET A 144 -9.63 5.03 3.81
N ARG A 145 -9.20 3.80 3.53
CA ARG A 145 -10.03 2.58 3.60
C ARG A 145 -9.84 1.83 4.91
N GLY A 146 -8.67 1.99 5.51
CA GLY A 146 -8.24 1.26 6.70
C GLY A 146 -6.77 0.88 6.62
N GLU A 147 -6.33 0.15 7.62
CA GLU A 147 -4.96 -0.32 7.76
C GLU A 147 -4.95 -1.83 8.00
N ILE A 148 -3.90 -2.47 7.52
CA ILE A 148 -3.59 -3.87 7.79
C ILE A 148 -2.31 -3.91 8.61
N ILE A 149 -2.34 -4.65 9.71
CA ILE A 149 -1.17 -4.93 10.53
C ILE A 149 -0.48 -6.17 9.96
N TRP A 150 0.70 -5.98 9.37
CA TRP A 150 1.54 -7.09 8.97
C TRP A 150 2.36 -7.55 10.18
N ASP A 151 1.94 -8.64 10.79
CA ASP A 151 2.66 -9.29 11.88
C ASP A 151 3.83 -10.14 11.36
N LYS A 152 5.04 -9.70 11.70
CA LYS A 152 6.33 -10.33 11.38
C LYS A 152 6.81 -11.25 12.50
N SER A 153 5.97 -11.55 13.51
CA SER A 153 6.34 -12.39 14.67
C SER A 153 6.92 -13.76 14.27
N ALA A 154 6.55 -14.30 13.11
CA ALA A 154 7.15 -15.51 12.55
C ALA A 154 8.68 -15.38 12.27
N SER A 155 9.19 -14.16 12.12
CA SER A 155 10.60 -13.83 11.89
C SER A 155 11.27 -13.18 13.12
N ALA A 156 10.54 -13.02 14.22
CA ALA A 156 11.02 -12.37 15.42
C ALA A 156 12.00 -13.27 16.21
N GLY A 157 13.30 -13.03 16.07
CA GLY A 157 14.28 -13.55 17.02
C GLY A 157 14.10 -12.96 18.44
N GLY A 158 14.66 -13.64 19.44
CA GLY A 158 14.56 -13.31 20.87
C GLY A 158 15.30 -12.04 21.33
N SER A 159 15.32 -10.95 20.54
CA SER A 159 15.93 -9.67 20.95
C SER A 159 15.36 -9.17 22.27
N CYS A 160 16.18 -8.83 23.25
CA CYS A 160 15.68 -8.28 24.50
C CYS A 160 15.00 -6.91 24.28
N ALA A 161 13.98 -6.59 25.06
CA ALA A 161 13.40 -5.24 25.06
C ALA A 161 14.50 -4.23 25.45
N TRP A 162 14.76 -3.25 24.59
CA TRP A 162 15.77 -2.21 24.82
C TRP A 162 15.24 -1.18 25.81
N GLY A 163 15.54 -1.32 27.10
CA GLY A 163 15.02 -0.45 28.15
C GLY A 163 15.41 -0.96 29.53
N SER A 164 14.64 -0.60 30.54
CA SER A 164 14.84 -1.13 31.89
C SER A 164 14.31 -2.56 31.97
N TRP A 165 15.21 -3.54 32.01
CA TRP A 165 14.84 -4.95 32.13
C TRP A 165 14.06 -5.20 33.43
N MET A 166 12.87 -5.80 33.32
CA MET A 166 11.98 -6.09 34.46
C MET A 166 11.73 -4.90 35.40
N SER A 167 11.69 -3.68 34.85
CA SER A 167 11.47 -2.47 35.63
C SER A 167 10.48 -1.55 34.91
N ALA A 168 9.62 -0.90 35.69
CA ALA A 168 8.67 0.11 35.20
C ALA A 168 9.33 1.46 34.92
N SER A 169 10.62 1.63 35.23
CA SER A 169 11.32 2.91 35.04
C SER A 169 11.35 3.36 33.58
N ASN A 170 11.55 2.42 32.64
CA ASN A 170 11.53 2.67 31.20
C ASN A 170 11.42 1.35 30.39
N PRO A 171 10.31 0.61 30.46
CA PRO A 171 10.06 -0.50 29.53
C PRO A 171 9.81 0.05 28.12
N VAL A 172 10.36 -0.60 27.10
CA VAL A 172 10.23 -0.15 25.70
C VAL A 172 9.57 -1.25 24.86
N LEU A 173 8.61 -0.86 24.05
CA LEU A 173 7.87 -1.77 23.18
C LEU A 173 8.77 -2.32 22.07
N ARG A 174 8.50 -3.58 21.72
CA ARG A 174 9.12 -4.25 20.57
C ARG A 174 8.12 -4.23 19.43
N ASP A 175 8.42 -3.46 18.39
CA ASP A 175 7.61 -3.50 17.17
C ASP A 175 7.86 -4.82 16.45
N TYR A 176 6.81 -5.62 16.33
CA TYR A 176 6.82 -6.87 15.56
C TYR A 176 6.01 -6.78 14.28
N HIS A 177 5.49 -5.60 13.98
CA HIS A 177 4.63 -5.37 12.85
C HIS A 177 5.07 -4.18 12.01
N GLU A 178 4.52 -4.11 10.82
CA GLU A 178 4.47 -2.92 9.98
C GLU A 178 3.01 -2.64 9.63
N TYR A 179 2.73 -1.40 9.24
CA TYR A 179 1.42 -0.96 8.79
C TYR A 179 1.39 -1.03 7.27
N ILE A 180 0.33 -1.62 6.72
CA ILE A 180 -0.02 -1.47 5.32
C ILE A 180 -1.24 -0.57 5.29
N LEU A 181 -1.01 0.70 4.94
CA LEU A 181 -2.05 1.71 4.85
C LEU A 181 -2.75 1.59 3.50
N VAL A 182 -4.08 1.61 3.48
CA VAL A 182 -4.87 1.39 2.24
C VAL A 182 -5.77 2.58 1.97
N PHE A 183 -5.60 3.16 0.79
CA PHE A 183 -6.32 4.36 0.34
C PHE A 183 -7.02 4.16 -1.01
N SER A 184 -7.93 5.06 -1.32
CA SER A 184 -8.62 5.15 -2.62
C SER A 184 -8.54 6.56 -3.18
N LYS A 185 -8.36 6.70 -4.49
CA LYS A 185 -8.56 7.97 -5.18
C LYS A 185 -10.05 8.16 -5.51
N ASP A 186 -10.60 9.32 -5.20
CA ASP A 186 -11.96 9.81 -5.54
C ASP A 186 -13.15 8.98 -5.03
N SER A 187 -13.12 7.66 -5.17
CA SER A 187 -14.23 6.74 -4.91
C SER A 187 -13.75 5.45 -4.24
N TYR A 188 -14.50 5.02 -3.21
CA TYR A 188 -14.32 3.68 -2.63
C TYR A 188 -14.71 2.56 -3.58
N SER A 189 -15.41 2.83 -4.68
CA SER A 189 -15.75 1.82 -5.69
C SER A 189 -14.90 2.04 -6.94
N LYS A 190 -14.32 0.95 -7.44
CA LYS A 190 -13.65 0.94 -8.75
C LYS A 190 -14.66 0.46 -9.79
N SER A 191 -14.71 1.15 -10.94
CA SER A 191 -15.58 0.73 -12.03
C SER A 191 -15.07 -0.58 -12.63
N LYS A 192 -15.98 -1.47 -13.01
CA LYS A 192 -15.69 -2.58 -13.92
C LYS A 192 -16.06 -2.10 -15.32
N SER A 193 -15.10 -1.59 -16.09
CA SER A 193 -15.28 -1.57 -17.54
C SER A 193 -15.49 -3.01 -18.04
N GLN A 194 -16.24 -3.20 -19.12
CA GLN A 194 -16.47 -4.53 -19.68
C GLN A 194 -15.12 -5.20 -20.01
N ALA A 195 -14.98 -6.49 -19.69
CA ALA A 195 -13.80 -7.37 -19.87
C ALA A 195 -12.73 -7.43 -18.75
N LYS A 196 -12.87 -6.74 -17.61
CA LYS A 196 -11.96 -6.93 -16.45
C LYS A 196 -12.30 -8.22 -15.67
N LYS A 197 -11.28 -9.02 -15.31
CA LYS A 197 -11.42 -10.30 -14.61
C LYS A 197 -10.87 -10.23 -13.18
N ASP A 198 -11.67 -10.67 -12.21
CA ASP A 198 -11.21 -10.91 -10.84
C ASP A 198 -10.38 -12.21 -10.79
N THR A 199 -9.29 -12.23 -10.01
CA THR A 199 -8.41 -13.40 -9.86
C THR A 199 -8.31 -13.92 -8.43
N ILE A 200 -8.96 -13.26 -7.47
CA ILE A 200 -8.91 -13.67 -6.07
C ILE A 200 -9.88 -14.83 -5.81
N GLU A 201 -9.39 -15.86 -5.14
CA GLU A 201 -10.20 -17.00 -4.71
C GLU A 201 -10.98 -16.69 -3.44
N LYS A 202 -12.04 -17.46 -3.18
CA LYS A 202 -12.96 -17.20 -2.07
C LYS A 202 -12.28 -17.28 -0.71
N GLU A 203 -11.48 -18.30 -0.48
CA GLU A 203 -10.76 -18.53 0.77
C GLU A 203 -9.77 -17.41 1.05
N ASP A 204 -9.01 -17.01 0.03
CA ASP A 204 -8.08 -15.89 0.07
C ASP A 204 -8.80 -14.57 0.34
N PHE A 205 -9.94 -14.32 -0.31
CA PHE A 205 -10.75 -13.13 -0.05
C PHE A 205 -11.18 -13.05 1.42
N ILE A 206 -11.67 -14.15 2.00
CA ILE A 206 -12.08 -14.19 3.41
C ILE A 206 -10.88 -13.97 4.35
N GLN A 207 -9.72 -14.52 4.01
CA GLN A 207 -8.53 -14.41 4.84
C GLN A 207 -7.89 -13.02 4.75
N TRP A 208 -7.70 -12.50 3.55
CA TRP A 208 -6.94 -11.28 3.30
C TRP A 208 -7.75 -10.01 3.53
N THR A 209 -9.09 -10.10 3.65
CA THR A 209 -9.93 -8.98 4.12
C THR A 209 -9.91 -8.79 5.65
N LYS A 210 -9.17 -9.63 6.39
CA LYS A 210 -8.87 -9.38 7.81
C LYS A 210 -7.75 -8.34 7.95
N SER A 211 -7.82 -7.55 9.00
CA SER A 211 -6.86 -6.46 9.27
C SER A 211 -5.54 -6.91 9.89
N ILE A 212 -5.31 -8.21 10.10
CA ILE A 212 -4.03 -8.74 10.61
C ILE A 212 -3.55 -9.83 9.65
N TRP A 213 -2.37 -9.62 9.08
CA TRP A 213 -1.72 -10.57 8.18
C TRP A 213 -0.44 -11.10 8.82
N THR A 214 -0.31 -12.42 8.91
CA THR A 214 0.88 -13.05 9.48
C THR A 214 1.64 -13.81 8.40
N PHE A 215 2.85 -13.38 8.09
CA PHE A 215 3.81 -14.08 7.22
C PHE A 215 5.23 -13.54 7.48
N PRO A 216 6.27 -14.37 7.28
CA PRO A 216 7.63 -13.98 7.62
C PRO A 216 8.21 -12.89 6.70
N ALA A 217 9.14 -12.12 7.22
CA ALA A 217 9.99 -11.23 6.42
C ALA A 217 11.01 -12.04 5.60
N VAL A 218 11.54 -11.43 4.54
CA VAL A 218 12.58 -12.03 3.70
C VAL A 218 13.99 -11.74 4.23
N ASN A 219 14.95 -12.61 3.90
CA ASN A 219 16.34 -12.39 4.22
C ASN A 219 16.96 -11.35 3.26
N ALA A 220 17.18 -10.13 3.74
CA ALA A 220 17.74 -9.00 2.98
C ALA A 220 19.05 -9.35 2.23
N LYS A 221 19.98 -10.06 2.88
CA LYS A 221 21.26 -10.45 2.26
C LYS A 221 21.08 -11.33 1.03
N ARG A 222 20.08 -12.22 1.04
CA ARG A 222 19.78 -13.09 -0.11
C ARG A 222 19.26 -12.30 -1.31
N ILE A 223 18.52 -11.23 -1.05
CA ILE A 223 17.94 -10.39 -2.09
C ILE A 223 18.98 -9.42 -2.68
N GLY A 224 20.04 -9.09 -1.92
CA GLY A 224 20.96 -8.02 -2.29
C GLY A 224 20.32 -6.63 -2.11
N HIS A 225 19.20 -6.56 -1.41
CA HIS A 225 18.55 -5.32 -1.02
C HIS A 225 18.40 -5.30 0.50
N PRO A 226 18.62 -4.15 1.12
CA PRO A 226 18.80 -4.07 2.57
C PRO A 226 17.50 -3.91 3.37
N ALA A 227 16.39 -3.55 2.71
CA ALA A 227 15.06 -3.52 3.32
C ALA A 227 13.91 -4.04 2.40
N PRO A 228 13.98 -5.27 1.84
CA PRO A 228 12.94 -5.78 0.96
C PRO A 228 11.77 -6.33 1.77
N PHE A 229 10.53 -6.02 1.36
CA PHE A 229 9.35 -6.75 1.81
C PHE A 229 9.19 -8.08 1.03
N PRO A 230 8.51 -9.10 1.60
CA PRO A 230 8.24 -10.36 0.93
C PRO A 230 7.25 -10.20 -0.24
N ILE A 231 7.40 -11.02 -1.28
CA ILE A 231 6.48 -11.07 -2.45
C ILE A 231 5.02 -11.34 -2.04
N GLU A 232 4.80 -12.05 -0.94
CA GLU A 232 3.47 -12.31 -0.38
C GLU A 232 2.65 -11.02 -0.16
N LEU A 233 3.31 -9.94 0.29
CA LEU A 233 2.65 -8.66 0.58
C LEU A 233 2.00 -8.06 -0.69
N PRO A 234 2.76 -7.75 -1.76
CA PRO A 234 2.15 -7.23 -2.98
C PRO A 234 1.24 -8.27 -3.66
N HIS A 235 1.53 -9.57 -3.58
CA HIS A 235 0.67 -10.61 -4.15
C HIS A 235 -0.78 -10.53 -3.61
N ARG A 236 -0.94 -10.41 -2.27
CA ARG A 236 -2.25 -10.27 -1.65
C ARG A 236 -2.95 -8.98 -2.07
N LEU A 237 -2.23 -7.86 -2.05
CA LEU A 237 -2.77 -6.54 -2.40
C LEU A 237 -3.22 -6.49 -3.87
N ILE A 238 -2.43 -7.06 -4.78
CA ILE A 238 -2.74 -7.12 -6.22
C ILE A 238 -4.04 -7.88 -6.45
N ASN A 239 -4.21 -9.05 -5.83
CA ASN A 239 -5.42 -9.84 -5.97
C ASN A 239 -6.64 -9.19 -5.31
N LEU A 240 -6.47 -8.47 -4.20
CA LEU A 240 -7.56 -7.76 -3.53
C LEU A 240 -8.03 -6.50 -4.28
N TYR A 241 -7.09 -5.77 -4.90
CA TYR A 241 -7.31 -4.38 -5.28
C TYR A 241 -7.11 -4.07 -6.77
N SER A 242 -6.81 -5.07 -7.60
CA SER A 242 -6.68 -4.92 -9.05
C SER A 242 -7.34 -6.07 -9.81
N TYR A 243 -7.67 -5.83 -11.07
CA TYR A 243 -8.11 -6.85 -12.02
C TYR A 243 -6.93 -7.38 -12.83
N GLU A 244 -7.10 -8.55 -13.46
CA GLU A 244 -6.12 -9.04 -14.45
C GLU A 244 -5.89 -7.99 -15.56
N GLY A 245 -4.62 -7.81 -15.95
CA GLY A 245 -4.20 -6.81 -16.94
C GLY A 245 -4.03 -5.38 -16.43
N ASP A 246 -4.49 -5.07 -15.21
CA ASP A 246 -4.27 -3.75 -14.59
C ASP A 246 -2.78 -3.43 -14.41
N VAL A 247 -2.47 -2.13 -14.29
CA VAL A 247 -1.12 -1.61 -14.10
C VAL A 247 -0.88 -1.31 -12.62
N VAL A 248 0.19 -1.90 -12.07
CA VAL A 248 0.66 -1.69 -10.70
C VAL A 248 1.85 -0.74 -10.69
N LEU A 249 1.73 0.37 -9.96
CA LEU A 249 2.79 1.36 -9.77
C LEU A 249 3.60 1.07 -8.50
N ASP A 250 4.92 1.13 -8.58
CA ASP A 250 5.82 1.21 -7.41
C ASP A 250 6.79 2.41 -7.52
N PRO A 251 6.52 3.53 -6.83
CA PRO A 251 7.37 4.71 -6.88
C PRO A 251 8.71 4.58 -6.13
N PHE A 252 8.90 3.51 -5.35
CA PHE A 252 10.14 3.21 -4.61
C PHE A 252 10.52 1.74 -4.83
N CYS A 253 10.81 1.40 -6.08
CA CYS A 253 10.90 0.03 -6.57
C CYS A 253 11.96 -0.81 -5.84
N GLY A 254 13.10 -0.22 -5.49
CA GLY A 254 14.26 -0.91 -4.94
C GLY A 254 14.58 -2.16 -5.75
N SER A 255 14.46 -3.31 -5.10
CA SER A 255 14.74 -4.61 -5.69
C SER A 255 13.67 -5.21 -6.62
N GLY A 256 12.58 -4.51 -6.92
CA GLY A 256 11.56 -4.95 -7.89
C GLY A 256 10.59 -6.03 -7.39
N THR A 257 10.39 -6.15 -6.07
CA THR A 257 9.47 -7.16 -5.49
C THR A 257 8.03 -6.96 -5.98
N THR A 258 7.53 -5.72 -6.03
CA THR A 258 6.19 -5.41 -6.56
C THR A 258 6.06 -5.79 -8.02
N CYS A 259 7.09 -5.52 -8.83
CA CYS A 259 7.11 -5.84 -10.26
C CYS A 259 7.00 -7.34 -10.51
N ILE A 260 7.75 -8.15 -9.75
CA ILE A 260 7.67 -9.62 -9.81
C ILE A 260 6.26 -10.09 -9.45
N ALA A 261 5.69 -9.56 -8.37
CA ALA A 261 4.34 -9.94 -7.94
C ALA A 261 3.27 -9.54 -8.98
N ALA A 262 3.40 -8.38 -9.63
CA ALA A 262 2.51 -7.98 -10.71
C ALA A 262 2.53 -8.98 -11.86
N LEU A 263 3.72 -9.31 -12.38
CA LEU A 263 3.87 -10.29 -13.45
C LEU A 263 3.35 -11.67 -13.07
N GLN A 264 3.61 -12.15 -11.84
CA GLN A 264 3.10 -13.43 -11.34
C GLN A 264 1.57 -13.51 -11.30
N ASN A 265 0.90 -12.35 -11.21
CA ASN A 265 -0.55 -12.27 -11.14
C ASN A 265 -1.14 -11.74 -12.44
N ASN A 266 -0.42 -11.80 -13.57
CA ASN A 266 -0.90 -11.30 -14.87
C ASN A 266 -1.32 -9.83 -14.83
N ARG A 267 -0.60 -9.00 -14.06
CA ARG A 267 -0.71 -7.53 -14.09
C ARG A 267 0.54 -6.96 -14.77
N ASN A 268 0.37 -5.77 -15.31
CA ASN A 268 1.50 -4.97 -15.76
C ASN A 268 2.09 -4.19 -14.58
N TYR A 269 3.32 -3.73 -14.70
CA TYR A 269 3.93 -2.86 -13.72
C TYR A 269 4.58 -1.62 -14.33
N ILE A 270 4.68 -0.58 -13.52
CA ILE A 270 5.53 0.58 -13.78
C ILE A 270 6.22 0.92 -12.47
N ALA A 271 7.53 1.14 -12.53
CA ALA A 271 8.31 1.28 -11.31
C ALA A 271 9.45 2.28 -11.49
N TYR A 272 9.73 2.99 -10.41
CA TYR A 272 10.72 4.06 -10.36
C TYR A 272 11.69 3.81 -9.20
N ASP A 273 12.96 4.05 -9.44
CA ASP A 273 13.99 4.14 -8.41
C ASP A 273 15.11 5.05 -8.92
N ASN A 274 15.68 5.90 -8.07
CA ASN A 274 16.76 6.80 -8.45
C ASN A 274 18.14 6.13 -8.39
N ASN A 275 18.24 4.92 -7.82
CA ASN A 275 19.48 4.17 -7.71
C ASN A 275 19.62 3.15 -8.87
N ALA A 276 20.61 3.41 -9.74
CA ALA A 276 20.88 2.55 -10.89
C ALA A 276 21.22 1.10 -10.51
N GLU A 277 21.88 0.87 -9.38
CA GLU A 277 22.20 -0.48 -8.91
C GLU A 277 20.94 -1.26 -8.52
N TYR A 278 19.97 -0.60 -7.90
CA TYR A 278 18.68 -1.21 -7.56
C TYR A 278 17.84 -1.49 -8.80
N ILE A 279 17.87 -0.60 -9.80
CA ILE A 279 17.24 -0.86 -11.09
C ILE A 279 17.85 -2.09 -11.77
N GLU A 280 19.18 -2.22 -11.81
CA GLU A 280 19.83 -3.39 -12.39
C GLU A 280 19.54 -4.67 -11.58
N LEU A 281 19.51 -4.58 -10.25
CA LEU A 281 19.08 -5.68 -9.38
C LEU A 281 17.64 -6.12 -9.70
N ALA A 282 16.71 -5.17 -9.80
CA ALA A 282 15.31 -5.43 -10.13
C ALA A 282 15.18 -6.11 -11.49
N LYS A 283 15.86 -5.61 -12.53
CA LYS A 283 15.89 -6.23 -13.87
C LYS A 283 16.38 -7.67 -13.80
N ASN A 284 17.49 -7.92 -13.10
CA ASN A 284 18.05 -9.26 -12.96
C ASN A 284 17.11 -10.21 -12.21
N ARG A 285 16.47 -9.74 -11.13
CA ARG A 285 15.52 -10.55 -10.37
C ARG A 285 14.29 -10.88 -11.22
N ILE A 286 13.70 -9.90 -11.92
CA ILE A 286 12.54 -10.10 -12.80
C ILE A 286 12.87 -11.11 -13.90
N LYS A 287 14.03 -10.96 -14.58
CA LYS A 287 14.45 -11.86 -15.66
C LYS A 287 14.67 -13.31 -15.19
N ASN A 288 15.22 -13.49 -13.99
CA ASN A 288 15.55 -14.81 -13.46
C ASN A 288 14.40 -15.46 -12.68
N HIS A 289 13.31 -14.72 -12.42
CA HIS A 289 12.16 -15.25 -11.72
C HIS A 289 11.41 -16.23 -12.62
N LYS A 290 11.19 -17.45 -12.12
CA LYS A 290 10.39 -18.44 -12.83
C LYS A 290 8.92 -18.19 -12.51
N PHE A 291 8.18 -17.70 -13.50
CA PHE A 291 6.72 -17.70 -13.48
C PHE A 291 6.28 -19.17 -13.66
N ILE A 292 5.63 -19.73 -12.63
CA ILE A 292 5.08 -21.09 -12.62
C ILE A 292 3.60 -20.98 -12.94
#